data_AF-A0A7J6G6V4-F1
#
_entry.id   AF-A0A7J6G6V4-F1
#
_cell.length_a   1.000
_cell.length_b   1.000
_cell.length_c   1.000
_cell.angle_alpha   90.00
_cell.angle_beta   90.00
_cell.angle_gamma   90.00
#
_symmetry.space_group_name_H-M   'P 1'
#
loop_
_entity.id
_entity.type
_entity.pdbx_description
1 polymer ?
#
loop_
_entity_poly.entity_id
_entity_poly.type
_entity_poly.pdbx_seq_one_letter_code
_entity_poly.pdbx_strand_id
1 'polypeptide(L)'
;MYGRRGACLALVDIKDNLEEVKRKARKLGSPDVISIVADVTKVEDCKRFIDETVHHFGQLDHLVNNAGTVILSKFEKISQISDHQSVMDVNFWGTVNSIHYGIPHLKRSKGKIVVISSICGRYPLPLVSVYNASKAALISFCETLRIEVGSTIGITGLKLRSVIPEESAEDCGKAIVRSVCRGETYLMEPRWLCGCFR
;
A
#
# COMPACT_ATOMS: atom_id res chain seq x y z
N MET A 1 9.53 10.74 3.49
CA MET A 1 9.50 11.48 2.20
C MET A 1 8.36 12.49 2.15
N TYR A 2 7.11 12.11 2.47
CA TYR A 2 6.01 13.06 2.63
C TYR A 2 6.30 14.19 3.64
N GLY A 3 6.97 13.90 4.76
CA GLY A 3 7.36 14.95 5.70
C GLY A 3 8.31 16.00 5.13
N ARG A 4 9.23 15.64 4.22
CA ARG A 4 10.08 16.62 3.50
C ARG A 4 9.29 17.57 2.60
N ARG A 5 8.04 17.23 2.31
CA ARG A 5 7.12 18.02 1.48
C ARG A 5 6.08 18.77 2.32
N GLY A 6 6.23 18.81 3.64
CA GLY A 6 5.29 19.51 4.52
C GLY A 6 3.93 18.83 4.66
N ALA A 7 3.82 17.54 4.34
CA ALA A 7 2.54 16.83 4.47
C ALA A 7 2.23 16.52 5.94
N CYS A 8 0.96 16.72 6.32
CA CYS A 8 0.38 16.12 7.52
C CYS A 8 0.25 14.60 7.34
N LEU A 9 0.50 13.84 8.40
CA LEU A 9 0.58 12.37 8.31
C LEU A 9 -0.25 11.68 9.39
N ALA A 10 -1.19 10.83 8.97
CA ALA A 10 -1.68 9.73 9.79
C ALA A 10 -0.84 8.48 9.52
N LEU A 11 -0.18 7.96 10.55
CA LEU A 11 0.58 6.71 10.48
C LEU A 11 -0.26 5.60 11.09
N VAL A 12 -0.52 4.54 10.33
CA VAL A 12 -1.38 3.44 10.74
C VAL A 12 -0.59 2.14 10.74
N ASP A 13 -0.61 1.42 11.86
CA ASP A 13 0.02 0.11 12.01
C ASP A 13 -0.78 -0.73 13.03
N ILE A 14 -0.62 -2.05 12.98
CA ILE A 14 -1.25 -2.96 13.96
C ILE A 14 -0.57 -2.86 15.32
N LYS A 15 0.65 -2.31 15.38
CA LYS A 15 1.41 -2.10 16.63
C LYS A 15 1.53 -0.63 16.98
N ASP A 16 1.49 -0.34 18.28
CA ASP A 16 1.74 1.00 18.81
C ASP A 16 3.25 1.28 18.96
N ASN A 17 3.98 1.30 17.84
CA ASN A 17 5.44 1.50 17.85
C ASN A 17 5.91 2.57 16.84
N LEU A 18 5.05 3.56 16.57
CA LEU A 18 5.27 4.56 15.54
C LEU A 18 5.93 5.85 16.04
N GLU A 19 6.27 5.96 17.33
CA GLU A 19 6.83 7.20 17.91
C GLU A 19 8.13 7.65 17.24
N GLU A 20 9.04 6.73 16.95
CA GLU A 20 10.28 7.07 16.24
C GLU A 20 10.00 7.53 14.80
N VAL A 21 9.01 6.93 14.14
CA VAL A 21 8.58 7.33 12.79
C VAL A 21 7.95 8.72 12.81
N LYS A 22 7.12 9.02 13.82
CA LYS A 22 6.53 10.36 14.05
C LYS A 22 7.60 11.40 14.26
N ARG A 23 8.54 11.13 15.16
CA ARG A 23 9.68 12.02 15.44
C ARG A 23 10.49 12.28 14.18
N LYS A 24 10.81 11.24 13.41
CA LYS A 24 11.52 11.37 12.13
C LYS A 24 10.72 12.16 11.10
N ALA A 25 9.41 11.93 10.99
CA ALA A 25 8.55 12.66 10.07
C ALA A 25 8.49 14.17 10.39
N ARG A 26 8.31 14.52 11.68
CA ARG A 26 8.35 15.92 12.16
C ARG A 26 9.70 16.57 11.89
N LYS A 27 10.81 15.89 12.23
CA LYS A 27 12.18 16.37 11.94
C LYS A 27 12.42 16.59 10.44
N LEU A 28 11.75 15.82 9.58
CA LEU A 28 11.84 15.96 8.14
C LEU A 28 10.96 17.09 7.58
N GLY A 29 10.08 17.70 8.37
CA GLY A 29 9.26 18.85 7.97
C GLY A 29 7.74 18.62 7.97
N SER A 30 7.24 17.46 8.43
CA SER A 30 5.79 17.30 8.61
C SER A 30 5.29 18.26 9.69
N PRO A 31 4.30 19.13 9.40
CA PRO A 31 3.77 20.08 10.36
C PRO A 31 2.96 19.39 11.46
N ASP A 32 2.30 18.27 11.14
CA ASP A 32 1.54 17.47 12.10
C ASP A 32 1.59 15.98 11.75
N VAL A 33 1.65 15.14 12.78
CA VAL A 33 1.73 13.68 12.64
C VAL A 33 0.98 13.01 13.80
N ILE A 34 0.00 12.17 13.47
CA ILE A 34 -0.71 11.29 14.39
C ILE A 34 -0.39 9.82 14.12
N SER A 35 -0.53 8.97 15.13
CA SER A 35 -0.46 7.51 15.00
C SER A 35 -1.80 6.91 15.38
N ILE A 36 -2.24 5.91 14.62
CA ILE A 36 -3.49 5.19 14.86
C ILE A 36 -3.18 3.70 14.84
N VAL A 37 -3.45 3.02 15.94
CA VAL A 37 -3.34 1.55 16.01
C VAL A 37 -4.58 0.97 15.34
N ALA A 38 -4.40 0.18 14.30
CA ALA A 38 -5.49 -0.43 13.57
C ALA A 38 -5.05 -1.69 12.83
N ASP A 39 -5.92 -2.70 12.80
CA ASP A 39 -5.76 -3.90 12.00
C ASP A 39 -6.55 -3.76 10.70
N VAL A 40 -5.85 -3.69 9.57
CA VAL A 40 -6.49 -3.56 8.26
C VAL A 40 -7.39 -4.74 7.89
N THR A 41 -7.21 -5.90 8.54
CA THR A 41 -8.11 -7.05 8.33
C THR A 41 -9.49 -6.84 8.95
N LYS A 42 -9.64 -5.86 9.86
CA LYS A 42 -10.91 -5.51 10.50
C LYS A 42 -11.54 -4.30 9.80
N VAL A 43 -12.76 -4.50 9.32
CA VAL A 43 -13.50 -3.48 8.56
C VAL A 43 -13.76 -2.23 9.41
N GLU A 44 -14.07 -2.42 10.68
CA GLU A 44 -14.37 -1.36 11.65
C GLU A 44 -13.13 -0.50 11.92
N ASP A 45 -11.95 -1.11 12.02
CA ASP A 45 -10.68 -0.41 12.16
C ASP A 45 -10.36 0.41 10.92
N CYS A 46 -10.64 -0.13 9.72
CA CYS A 46 -10.46 0.59 8.46
C CYS A 46 -11.31 1.85 8.38
N LYS A 47 -12.59 1.73 8.74
CA LYS A 47 -13.48 2.89 8.83
C LYS A 47 -12.95 3.90 9.85
N ARG A 48 -12.60 3.41 11.04
CA ARG A 48 -12.19 4.24 12.16
C ARG A 48 -10.93 5.05 11.86
N PHE A 49 -9.87 4.45 11.33
CA PHE A 49 -8.65 5.23 11.08
C PHE A 49 -8.84 6.27 9.96
N ILE A 50 -9.71 6.01 8.97
CA ILE A 50 -10.06 6.99 7.95
C ILE A 50 -10.83 8.16 8.58
N ASP A 51 -11.85 7.85 9.40
CA ASP A 51 -12.66 8.85 10.09
C ASP A 51 -11.80 9.71 11.04
N GLU A 52 -10.93 9.09 11.85
CA GLU A 52 -9.99 9.80 12.74
C GLU A 52 -9.04 10.70 11.96
N THR A 53 -8.48 10.20 10.85
CA THR A 53 -7.59 10.99 9.97
C THR A 53 -8.30 12.23 9.44
N VAL A 54 -9.52 12.07 8.94
CA VAL A 54 -10.30 13.16 8.36
C VAL A 54 -10.80 14.12 9.44
N HIS A 55 -11.18 13.61 10.60
CA HIS A 55 -11.58 14.44 11.74
C HIS A 55 -10.42 15.33 12.21
N HIS A 56 -9.21 14.78 12.27
CA HIS A 56 -8.03 15.50 12.74
C HIS A 56 -7.48 16.50 11.70
N PHE A 57 -7.38 16.11 10.42
CA PHE A 57 -6.77 16.96 9.38
C PHE A 57 -7.79 17.72 8.51
N GLY A 58 -9.08 17.44 8.63
CA GLY A 58 -10.16 18.00 7.81
C GLY A 58 -10.28 17.40 6.40
N GLN A 59 -9.27 16.67 5.91
CA GLN A 59 -9.26 16.09 4.57
C GLN A 59 -8.38 14.83 4.47
N LEU A 60 -8.54 14.11 3.36
CA LEU A 60 -7.67 13.02 2.96
C LEU A 60 -7.26 13.21 1.51
N ASP A 61 -6.00 13.59 1.27
CA ASP A 61 -5.48 13.78 -0.08
C ASP A 61 -4.89 12.50 -0.64
N HIS A 62 -4.11 11.76 0.16
CA HIS A 62 -3.36 10.60 -0.29
C HIS A 62 -3.60 9.43 0.65
N LEU A 63 -4.05 8.29 0.11
CA LEU A 63 -4.17 7.03 0.84
C LEU A 63 -3.08 6.05 0.35
N VAL A 64 -2.16 5.68 1.23
CA VAL A 64 -1.05 4.77 0.89
C VAL A 64 -1.27 3.40 1.54
N ASN A 65 -1.74 2.44 0.74
CA ASN A 65 -1.96 1.06 1.15
C ASN A 65 -0.66 0.27 1.05
N ASN A 66 0.08 0.22 2.16
CA ASN A 66 1.38 -0.44 2.27
C ASN A 66 1.36 -1.74 3.09
N ALA A 67 0.40 -1.89 4.01
CA ALA A 67 0.32 -3.08 4.87
C ALA A 67 0.34 -4.37 4.03
N GLY A 68 1.18 -5.32 4.44
CA GLY A 68 1.33 -6.57 3.70
C GLY A 68 2.17 -7.60 4.44
N THR A 69 1.85 -8.86 4.21
CA THR A 69 2.57 -10.01 4.76
C THR A 69 2.84 -11.05 3.66
N VAL A 70 3.85 -11.90 3.90
CA VAL A 70 4.23 -13.01 3.03
C VAL A 70 4.54 -14.22 3.91
N ILE A 71 4.06 -15.38 3.49
CA ILE A 71 4.41 -16.66 4.10
C ILE A 71 5.13 -17.48 3.04
N LEU A 72 6.39 -17.83 3.33
CA LEU A 72 7.25 -18.64 2.46
C LEU A 72 7.02 -20.11 2.75
N SER A 73 6.44 -20.84 1.80
CA SER A 73 6.26 -22.28 1.91
C SER A 73 6.17 -22.94 0.53
N LYS A 74 6.80 -24.11 0.38
CA LYS A 74 6.47 -24.98 -0.76
C LYS A 74 5.01 -25.39 -0.62
N PHE A 75 4.22 -25.27 -1.68
CA PHE A 75 2.79 -25.57 -1.60
C PHE A 75 2.50 -26.99 -1.09
N GLU A 76 3.30 -27.98 -1.54
CA GLU A 76 3.22 -29.38 -1.07
C GLU A 76 3.54 -29.58 0.42
N LYS A 77 4.19 -28.60 1.07
CA LYS A 77 4.59 -28.67 2.48
C LYS A 77 3.65 -27.89 3.41
N ILE A 78 2.60 -27.28 2.87
CA ILE A 78 1.59 -26.60 3.68
C ILE A 78 0.77 -27.67 4.38
N SER A 79 0.83 -27.68 5.71
CA SER A 79 0.08 -28.61 6.55
C SER A 79 -1.38 -28.18 6.69
N GLN A 80 -1.64 -26.87 6.83
CA GLN A 80 -2.98 -26.28 6.91
C GLN A 80 -3.07 -25.06 5.98
N ILE A 81 -3.94 -25.12 4.97
CA ILE A 81 -4.09 -24.01 4.00
C ILE A 81 -4.62 -22.73 4.67
N SER A 82 -5.38 -22.86 5.77
CA SER A 82 -5.89 -21.75 6.56
C SER A 82 -4.80 -20.85 7.11
N ASP A 83 -3.59 -21.37 7.34
CA ASP A 83 -2.45 -20.58 7.83
C ASP A 83 -2.07 -19.45 6.85
N HIS A 84 -2.42 -19.63 5.57
CA HIS A 84 -2.17 -18.65 4.53
C HIS A 84 -3.33 -17.66 4.29
N GLN A 85 -4.49 -17.82 4.94
CA GLN A 85 -5.64 -16.91 4.77
C GLN A 85 -5.28 -15.47 5.12
N SER A 86 -4.51 -15.30 6.21
CA SER A 86 -4.01 -14.00 6.66
C SER A 86 -3.25 -13.22 5.57
N VAL A 87 -2.62 -13.91 4.60
CA VAL A 87 -1.95 -13.26 3.47
C VAL A 87 -2.96 -12.54 2.58
N MET A 88 -4.10 -13.17 2.28
CA MET A 88 -5.18 -12.54 1.51
C MET A 88 -5.87 -11.45 2.33
N ASP A 89 -6.12 -11.70 3.62
CA ASP A 89 -6.82 -10.76 4.49
C ASP A 89 -6.06 -9.44 4.62
N VAL A 90 -4.74 -9.50 4.84
CA VAL A 90 -3.89 -8.31 4.96
C VAL A 90 -3.65 -7.68 3.59
N ASN A 91 -3.17 -8.44 2.61
CA ASN A 91 -2.67 -7.86 1.36
C ASN A 91 -3.78 -7.35 0.45
N PHE A 92 -4.91 -8.07 0.40
CA PHE A 92 -6.02 -7.75 -0.49
C PHE A 92 -7.16 -7.07 0.27
N TRP A 93 -7.80 -7.77 1.20
CA TRP A 93 -8.98 -7.23 1.89
C TRP A 93 -8.67 -5.97 2.69
N GLY A 94 -7.53 -5.93 3.37
CA GLY A 94 -7.12 -4.71 4.08
C GLY A 94 -6.95 -3.49 3.18
N THR A 95 -6.46 -3.68 1.96
CA THR A 95 -6.40 -2.60 0.97
C THR A 95 -7.79 -2.22 0.47
N VAL A 96 -8.64 -3.21 0.15
CA VAL A 96 -10.00 -2.97 -0.34
C VAL A 96 -10.84 -2.20 0.69
N ASN A 97 -10.81 -2.63 1.96
CA ASN A 97 -11.54 -1.99 3.05
C ASN A 97 -11.10 -0.53 3.26
N SER A 98 -9.79 -0.29 3.28
CA SER A 98 -9.22 1.05 3.42
C SER A 98 -9.63 1.97 2.26
N ILE A 99 -9.59 1.46 1.04
CA ILE A 99 -10.01 2.20 -0.16
C ILE A 99 -11.51 2.50 -0.12
N HIS A 100 -12.34 1.53 0.25
CA HIS A 100 -13.79 1.68 0.31
C HIS A 100 -14.19 2.87 1.16
N TYR A 101 -13.64 2.98 2.39
CA TYR A 101 -13.91 4.11 3.27
C TYR A 101 -13.18 5.40 2.85
N GLY A 102 -12.03 5.30 2.19
CA GLY A 102 -11.28 6.48 1.70
C GLY A 102 -11.90 7.18 0.48
N ILE A 103 -12.59 6.45 -0.41
CA ILE A 103 -13.09 6.97 -1.70
C ILE A 103 -13.88 8.28 -1.58
N PRO A 104 -14.88 8.41 -0.68
CA PRO A 104 -15.65 9.65 -0.58
C PRO A 104 -14.78 10.88 -0.29
N HIS A 105 -13.74 10.72 0.54
CA HIS A 105 -12.84 11.79 0.93
C HIS A 105 -11.83 12.12 -0.18
N LEU A 106 -11.29 11.09 -0.82
CA LEU A 106 -10.36 11.21 -1.94
C LEU A 106 -11.03 11.85 -3.18
N LYS A 107 -12.32 11.58 -3.44
CA LYS A 107 -13.06 12.26 -4.51
C LYS A 107 -13.18 13.76 -4.24
N ARG A 108 -13.43 14.17 -2.98
CA ARG A 108 -13.56 15.59 -2.61
C ARG A 108 -12.24 16.34 -2.73
N SER A 109 -11.12 15.73 -2.33
CA SER A 109 -9.79 16.32 -2.43
C SER A 109 -9.17 16.21 -3.83
N LYS A 110 -9.80 15.47 -4.76
CA LYS A 110 -9.17 15.03 -6.03
C LYS A 110 -7.83 14.32 -5.76
N GLY A 111 -7.86 13.48 -4.73
CA GLY A 111 -6.73 12.82 -4.13
C GLY A 111 -6.19 11.63 -4.92
N LYS A 112 -5.31 10.86 -4.25
CA LYS A 112 -4.61 9.72 -4.85
C LYS A 112 -4.63 8.50 -3.94
N ILE A 113 -4.80 7.34 -4.54
CA ILE A 113 -4.58 6.03 -3.91
C ILE A 113 -3.23 5.52 -4.39
N VAL A 114 -2.37 5.14 -3.45
CA VAL A 114 -1.13 4.42 -3.73
C VAL A 114 -1.28 3.02 -3.18
N VAL A 115 -1.02 2.01 -4.02
CA VAL A 115 -1.09 0.62 -3.61
C VAL A 115 0.26 -0.05 -3.81
N ILE A 116 0.77 -0.69 -2.75
CA ILE A 116 2.03 -1.41 -2.80
C ILE A 116 1.78 -2.86 -3.21
N SER A 117 2.08 -3.16 -4.47
CA SER A 117 2.06 -4.50 -5.06
C SER A 117 3.48 -5.05 -5.26
N SER A 118 3.61 -6.13 -6.01
CA SER A 118 4.86 -6.85 -6.24
C SER A 118 4.91 -7.42 -7.66
N ILE A 119 6.12 -7.67 -8.15
CA ILE A 119 6.35 -8.48 -9.37
C ILE A 119 5.66 -9.85 -9.30
N CYS A 120 5.51 -10.39 -8.09
CA CYS A 120 4.78 -11.62 -7.77
C CYS A 120 3.31 -11.61 -8.22
N GLY A 121 2.71 -10.44 -8.42
CA GLY A 121 1.34 -10.33 -8.94
C GLY A 121 1.22 -10.59 -10.45
N ARG A 122 2.35 -10.69 -11.18
CA ARG A 122 2.38 -10.98 -12.62
C ARG A 122 3.27 -12.16 -12.99
N TYR A 123 4.33 -12.39 -12.22
CA TYR A 123 5.27 -13.46 -12.47
C TYR A 123 5.16 -14.51 -11.35
N PRO A 124 4.98 -15.80 -11.70
CA PRO A 124 4.87 -16.85 -10.72
C PRO A 124 6.25 -17.14 -10.11
N LEU A 125 6.47 -16.67 -8.89
CA LEU A 125 7.64 -17.08 -8.11
C LEU A 125 7.28 -18.28 -7.21
N PRO A 126 8.15 -19.30 -7.12
CA PRO A 126 7.92 -20.44 -6.24
C PRO A 126 7.98 -20.00 -4.76
N LEU A 127 7.45 -20.84 -3.87
CA LEU A 127 7.39 -20.63 -2.41
C LEU A 127 6.42 -19.55 -1.90
N VAL A 128 5.79 -18.80 -2.79
CA VAL A 128 4.92 -17.66 -2.44
C VAL A 128 3.57 -17.73 -3.15
N SER A 129 3.00 -18.93 -3.34
CA SER A 129 1.79 -19.13 -4.17
C SER A 129 0.59 -18.27 -3.74
N VAL A 130 0.22 -18.28 -2.46
CA VAL A 130 -0.90 -17.47 -1.94
C VAL A 130 -0.57 -15.98 -1.98
N TYR A 131 0.69 -15.61 -1.74
CA TYR A 131 1.13 -14.22 -1.87
C TYR A 131 1.04 -13.72 -3.32
N ASN A 132 1.48 -14.52 -4.31
CA ASN A 132 1.32 -14.22 -5.73
C ASN A 132 -0.15 -13.98 -6.07
N ALA A 133 -1.05 -14.88 -5.62
CA ALA A 133 -2.49 -14.73 -5.80
C ALA A 133 -3.01 -13.41 -5.19
N SER A 134 -2.60 -13.08 -3.96
CA SER A 134 -3.01 -11.83 -3.30
C SER A 134 -2.58 -10.58 -4.06
N LYS A 135 -1.37 -10.58 -4.62
CA LYS A 135 -0.84 -9.43 -5.38
C LYS A 135 -1.41 -9.37 -6.79
N ALA A 136 -1.75 -10.51 -7.40
CA ALA A 136 -2.46 -10.57 -8.68
C ALA A 136 -3.90 -10.03 -8.53
N ALA A 137 -4.63 -10.48 -7.51
CA ALA A 137 -5.96 -9.98 -7.17
C ALA A 137 -5.94 -8.46 -6.95
N LEU A 138 -4.94 -7.97 -6.21
CA LEU A 138 -4.77 -6.54 -5.94
C LEU A 138 -4.51 -5.72 -7.21
N ILE A 139 -3.71 -6.23 -8.15
CA ILE A 139 -3.46 -5.57 -9.45
C ILE A 139 -4.76 -5.48 -10.24
N SER A 140 -5.48 -6.59 -10.39
CA SER A 140 -6.75 -6.63 -11.14
C SER A 140 -7.79 -5.70 -10.52
N PHE A 141 -7.95 -5.71 -9.20
CA PHE A 141 -8.82 -4.80 -8.48
C PHE A 141 -8.49 -3.34 -8.75
N CYS A 142 -7.21 -2.95 -8.66
CA CYS A 142 -6.80 -1.57 -8.91
C CYS A 142 -7.00 -1.15 -10.37
N GLU A 143 -6.77 -2.05 -11.33
CA GLU A 143 -6.99 -1.79 -12.75
C GLU A 143 -8.47 -1.54 -13.04
N THR A 144 -9.37 -2.36 -12.49
CA THR A 144 -10.82 -2.14 -12.56
C THR A 144 -11.23 -0.84 -11.88
N LEU A 145 -10.77 -0.61 -10.64
CA LEU A 145 -11.16 0.56 -9.87
C LEU A 145 -10.75 1.87 -10.56
N ARG A 146 -9.61 1.90 -11.26
CA ARG A 146 -9.19 3.07 -12.06
C ARG A 146 -10.23 3.45 -13.11
N ILE A 147 -10.82 2.46 -13.76
CA ILE A 147 -11.85 2.68 -14.78
C ILE A 147 -13.12 3.24 -14.12
N GLU A 148 -13.49 2.68 -12.96
CA GLU A 148 -14.70 3.08 -12.22
C GLU A 148 -14.63 4.49 -11.61
N VAL A 149 -13.49 4.88 -11.03
CA VAL A 149 -13.33 6.20 -10.39
C VAL A 149 -12.91 7.31 -11.35
N GLY A 150 -12.46 6.94 -12.55
CA GLY A 150 -12.03 7.84 -13.60
C GLY A 150 -10.86 8.75 -13.17
N SER A 151 -10.82 9.97 -13.68
CA SER A 151 -9.78 10.97 -13.36
C SER A 151 -9.95 11.63 -11.99
N THR A 152 -10.98 11.27 -11.23
CA THR A 152 -11.30 11.88 -9.92
C THR A 152 -10.29 11.49 -8.85
N ILE A 153 -9.70 10.28 -8.97
CA ILE A 153 -8.70 9.76 -8.03
C ILE A 153 -7.54 9.17 -8.85
N GLY A 154 -6.31 9.61 -8.58
CA GLY A 154 -5.13 8.99 -9.19
C GLY A 154 -4.77 7.69 -8.47
N ILE A 155 -4.69 6.57 -9.17
CA ILE A 155 -4.26 5.29 -8.58
C ILE A 155 -2.87 4.90 -9.10
N THR A 156 -1.88 4.84 -8.21
CA THR A 156 -0.51 4.41 -8.52
C THR A 156 -0.23 3.06 -7.87
N GLY A 157 -0.04 2.03 -8.69
CA GLY A 157 0.45 0.73 -8.23
C GLY A 157 1.98 0.70 -8.23
N LEU A 158 2.60 0.47 -7.07
CA LEU A 158 4.03 0.21 -6.95
C LEU A 158 4.29 -1.28 -7.12
N LYS A 159 5.27 -1.65 -7.95
CA LYS A 159 5.73 -3.03 -8.06
C LYS A 159 7.14 -3.12 -7.49
N LEU A 160 7.27 -3.68 -6.30
CA LEU A 160 8.58 -3.89 -5.71
C LEU A 160 9.27 -5.10 -6.34
N ARG A 161 10.58 -4.97 -6.52
CA ARG A 161 11.47 -6.06 -6.94
C ARG A 161 11.76 -6.95 -5.74
N SER A 162 11.14 -8.12 -5.78
CA SER A 162 11.62 -9.37 -5.21
C SER A 162 11.20 -9.74 -3.78
N VAL A 163 11.10 -11.06 -3.65
CA VAL A 163 11.02 -11.90 -2.44
C VAL A 163 12.39 -11.92 -1.70
N ILE A 164 13.32 -11.03 -2.09
CA ILE A 164 14.68 -10.91 -1.58
C ILE A 164 14.93 -9.43 -1.24
N PRO A 165 15.47 -9.09 -0.05
CA PRO A 165 15.59 -7.71 0.42
C PRO A 165 16.81 -7.04 -0.22
N GLU A 166 16.68 -6.55 -1.45
CA GLU A 166 17.74 -5.74 -2.09
C GLU A 166 17.38 -4.26 -2.25
N GLU A 167 16.10 -3.89 -2.14
CA GLU A 167 15.69 -2.48 -2.11
C GLU A 167 15.40 -2.03 -0.67
N SER A 168 16.09 -0.97 -0.24
CA SER A 168 15.85 -0.40 1.08
C SER A 168 14.42 0.18 1.15
N ALA A 169 13.76 0.06 2.30
CA ALA A 169 12.43 0.68 2.52
C ALA A 169 12.43 2.19 2.23
N GLU A 170 13.58 2.84 2.36
CA GLU A 170 13.77 4.24 2.00
C GLU A 170 13.66 4.48 0.48
N ASP A 171 14.26 3.63 -0.34
CA ASP A 171 14.24 3.78 -1.80
C ASP A 171 12.86 3.46 -2.38
N CYS A 172 12.19 2.45 -1.84
CA CYS A 172 10.76 2.21 -2.08
C CYS A 172 9.94 3.47 -1.75
N GLY A 173 10.17 4.06 -0.58
CA GLY A 173 9.53 5.31 -0.15
C GLY A 173 9.81 6.50 -1.08
N LYS A 174 11.03 6.61 -1.62
CA LYS A 174 11.40 7.64 -2.60
C LYS A 174 10.68 7.43 -3.93
N ALA A 175 10.64 6.20 -4.42
CA ALA A 175 9.97 5.85 -5.66
C ALA A 175 8.47 6.19 -5.59
N ILE A 176 7.80 5.82 -4.49
CA ILE A 176 6.39 6.15 -4.23
C ILE A 176 6.14 7.65 -4.37
N VAL A 177 6.85 8.46 -3.57
CA VAL A 177 6.59 9.91 -3.54
C VAL A 177 6.91 10.56 -4.88
N ARG A 178 7.97 10.14 -5.57
CA ARG A 178 8.30 10.67 -6.90
C ARG A 178 7.22 10.35 -7.92
N SER A 179 6.73 9.11 -7.95
CA SER A 179 5.70 8.65 -8.89
C SER A 179 4.40 9.42 -8.72
N VAL A 180 3.95 9.54 -7.46
CA VAL A 180 2.79 10.32 -7.08
C VAL A 180 2.90 11.77 -7.54
N CYS A 181 4.07 12.40 -7.36
CA CYS A 181 4.29 13.79 -7.78
C CYS A 181 4.35 13.97 -9.29
N ARG A 182 4.82 12.98 -10.05
CA ARG A 182 4.82 13.01 -11.52
C ARG A 182 3.47 12.67 -12.14
N GLY A 183 2.49 12.25 -11.33
CA GLY A 183 1.18 11.82 -11.83
C GLY A 183 1.23 10.50 -12.58
N GLU A 184 2.22 9.66 -12.27
CA GLU A 184 2.37 8.35 -12.93
C GLU A 184 1.24 7.41 -12.52
N THR A 185 0.53 6.89 -13.53
CA THR A 185 -0.54 5.90 -13.34
C THR A 185 0.00 4.53 -12.90
N TYR A 186 1.25 4.23 -13.24
CA TYR A 186 1.94 3.01 -12.87
C TYR A 186 3.40 3.31 -12.52
N LEU A 187 3.92 2.67 -11.48
CA LEU A 187 5.36 2.48 -11.35
C LEU A 187 5.72 1.20 -12.12
N MET A 188 5.96 1.35 -13.42
CA MET A 188 6.33 0.23 -14.31
C MET A 188 7.82 -0.10 -14.17
N GLU A 189 8.09 -1.40 -14.29
CA GLU A 189 9.38 -2.07 -14.19
C GLU A 189 10.51 -1.30 -14.88
N PRO A 190 11.71 -1.25 -14.29
CA PRO A 190 12.83 -0.57 -14.92
C PRO A 190 13.19 -1.26 -16.25
N ARG A 191 13.55 -0.47 -17.27
CA ARG A 191 13.74 -0.87 -18.70
C ARG A 191 14.59 -2.13 -18.95
N TRP A 192 15.38 -2.57 -17.98
CA TRP A 192 16.24 -3.74 -18.06
C TRP A 192 15.52 -5.08 -17.79
N LEU A 193 14.27 -5.07 -17.30
CA LEU A 193 13.49 -6.30 -17.13
C LEU A 193 13.06 -6.95 -18.47
N CYS A 194 13.03 -6.17 -19.57
CA CYS A 194 12.79 -6.71 -20.92
C CYS A 194 13.92 -7.65 -21.40
N GLY A 195 15.08 -7.66 -20.75
CA GLY A 195 16.23 -8.48 -21.13
C GLY A 195 16.40 -9.77 -20.33
N CYS A 196 15.72 -9.95 -19.20
CA CYS A 196 15.94 -11.08 -18.29
C CYS A 196 14.98 -12.27 -18.49
N PHE A 197 13.98 -12.14 -19.37
CA PHE A 197 12.99 -13.17 -19.67
C PHE A 197 12.90 -13.51 -21.16
N ARG A 198 14.01 -13.37 -21.90
CA ARG A 198 14.18 -13.99 -23.23
C ARG A 198 14.89 -15.32 -23.11
#